data_AF-A0A6L3Z538-F1
#
_entry.id   AF-A0A6L3Z538-F1
#
_cell.length_a   1.000
_cell.length_b   1.000
_cell.length_c   1.000
_cell.angle_alpha   90.00
_cell.angle_beta   90.00
_cell.angle_gamma   90.00
#
_symmetry.space_group_name_H-M   'P 1'
#
loop_
_entity.id
_entity.type
_entity.pdbx_description
1 polymer ?
#
loop_
_entity_poly.entity_id
_entity_poly.type
_entity_poly.pdbx_seq_one_letter_code
_entity_poly.pdbx_strand_id
1 'polypeptide(L)'
;MTPWTWHAGNLDDDVYDLAEEPTRQRVIEVASLYLAEGDQFRIIEARSSTDAKYEGADFVPFLRTRNAEIITVGLKGNGGNNDS
;
A
#
# COMPACT_ATOMS: atom_id res chain seq x y z
N MET A 1 13.16 -15.52 -2.38
CA MET A 1 11.88 -14.77 -2.32
C MET A 1 11.90 -13.91 -1.08
N THR A 2 11.45 -12.66 -1.20
CA THR A 2 11.36 -11.74 -0.06
C THR A 2 10.38 -12.25 1.00
N PRO A 3 10.44 -11.74 2.25
CA PRO A 3 9.32 -11.80 3.18
C PRO A 3 8.04 -11.23 2.55
N TRP A 4 6.89 -11.58 3.13
CA TRP A 4 5.64 -10.91 2.77
C TRP A 4 5.71 -9.45 3.22
N THR A 5 5.52 -8.54 2.27
CA THR A 5 5.52 -7.09 2.52
C THR A 5 4.23 -6.51 1.97
N TRP A 6 3.70 -5.49 2.64
CA TRP A 6 2.52 -4.78 2.17
C TRP A 6 2.91 -3.66 1.22
N HIS A 7 2.22 -3.58 0.09
CA HIS A 7 2.43 -2.55 -0.93
C HIS A 7 1.12 -1.82 -1.21
N ALA A 8 1.19 -0.51 -1.42
CA ALA A 8 0.07 0.33 -1.81
C ALA A 8 0.28 0.92 -3.21
N GLY A 9 -0.79 1.01 -4.00
CA GLY A 9 -0.79 1.58 -5.34
C GLY A 9 -2.10 2.27 -5.66
N ASN A 10 -2.06 3.14 -6.66
CA ASN A 10 -3.26 3.79 -7.20
C ASN A 10 -4.19 2.74 -7.83
N LEU A 11 -5.51 2.98 -7.82
CA LEU A 11 -6.47 2.04 -8.40
C LEU A 11 -6.32 1.90 -9.92
N ASP A 12 -5.93 2.97 -10.59
CA ASP A 12 -5.84 3.04 -12.05
C ASP A 12 -4.45 2.67 -12.59
N ASP A 13 -3.49 2.32 -11.72
CA ASP A 13 -2.10 2.04 -12.12
C ASP A 13 -1.62 0.68 -11.62
N ASP A 14 -1.02 -0.11 -12.49
CA ASP A 14 -0.59 -1.49 -12.21
C ASP A 14 0.71 -1.57 -11.39
N VAL A 15 1.23 -0.43 -10.93
CA VAL A 15 2.34 -0.33 -9.98
C VAL A 15 1.85 -0.06 -8.55
N TYR A 16 2.67 -0.46 -7.58
CA TYR A 16 2.41 -0.22 -6.16
C TYR A 16 3.53 0.67 -5.58
N ASP A 17 3.48 1.93 -5.95
CA ASP A 17 4.51 2.94 -5.69
C ASP A 17 4.15 3.91 -4.55
N LEU A 18 2.93 3.86 -4.00
CA LEU A 18 2.48 4.76 -2.95
C LEU A 18 3.17 4.48 -1.60
N ALA A 19 3.36 3.21 -1.26
CA ALA A 19 4.03 2.79 -0.03
C ALA A 19 4.45 1.32 -0.07
N GLU A 20 5.52 0.99 0.65
CA GLU A 20 5.96 -0.38 0.96
C GLU A 20 6.28 -0.47 2.45
N GLU A 21 5.57 -1.33 3.19
CA GLU A 21 5.68 -1.41 4.65
C GLU A 21 5.51 -2.84 5.18
N PRO A 22 6.08 -3.18 6.35
CA PRO A 22 6.01 -4.55 6.89
C PRO A 22 4.61 -4.99 7.36
N THR A 23 3.65 -4.06 7.50
CA THR A 23 2.32 -4.36 8.06
C THR A 23 1.20 -3.63 7.31
N ARG A 24 0.01 -4.25 7.30
CA ARG A 24 -1.21 -3.67 6.71
C ARG A 24 -1.53 -2.27 7.26
N GLN A 25 -1.48 -2.11 8.58
CA GLN A 25 -1.83 -0.83 9.21
C GLN A 25 -0.85 0.28 8.78
N ARG A 26 0.45 -0.05 8.77
CA ARG A 26 1.47 0.92 8.41
C ARG A 26 1.42 1.33 6.94
N VAL A 27 1.18 0.38 6.02
CA VAL A 27 1.05 0.71 4.60
C VAL A 27 -0.13 1.65 4.34
N ILE A 28 -1.25 1.46 5.06
CA ILE A 28 -2.42 2.32 4.95
C ILE A 28 -2.11 3.73 5.45
N GLU A 29 -1.46 3.86 6.61
CA GLU A 29 -1.07 5.15 7.17
C GLU A 29 -0.16 5.92 6.23
N VAL A 30 0.88 5.27 5.68
CA VAL A 30 1.86 5.91 4.81
C VAL A 30 1.24 6.29 3.47
N ALA A 31 0.50 5.38 2.82
CA ALA A 31 -0.15 5.68 1.55
C ALA A 31 -1.16 6.83 1.67
N SER A 32 -1.91 6.89 2.78
CA SER A 32 -2.89 7.95 3.03
C SER A 32 -2.26 9.35 3.17
N LEU A 33 -0.94 9.47 3.40
CA LEU A 33 -0.27 10.78 3.45
C LEU A 33 -0.17 11.45 2.09
N TYR A 34 -0.28 10.67 1.00
CA TYR A 34 -0.11 11.14 -0.37
C TYR A 34 -1.44 11.40 -1.10
N LEU A 35 -2.56 11.11 -0.45
CA LEU A 35 -3.89 11.10 -1.06
C LEU A 35 -4.82 12.06 -0.31
N ALA A 36 -5.84 12.57 -1.01
CA ALA A 36 -6.85 13.40 -0.39
C ALA A 36 -7.88 12.54 0.36
N GLU A 37 -8.60 13.17 1.28
CA GLU A 37 -9.71 12.51 1.96
C GLU A 37 -10.81 12.10 0.96
N GLY A 38 -11.30 10.87 1.10
CA GLY A 38 -12.26 10.30 0.16
C GLY A 38 -11.64 9.63 -1.07
N ASP A 39 -10.34 9.86 -1.36
CA ASP A 39 -9.63 9.11 -2.39
C ASP A 39 -9.55 7.63 -2.00
N GLN A 40 -9.36 6.77 -3.02
CA GLN A 40 -9.22 5.34 -2.83
C GLN A 40 -7.89 4.84 -3.39
N PHE A 41 -7.31 3.86 -2.73
CA PHE A 41 -6.10 3.16 -3.17
C PHE A 41 -6.21 1.67 -2.90
N ARG A 42 -5.40 0.88 -3.59
CA ARG A 42 -5.32 -0.57 -3.38
C ARG A 42 -4.11 -0.91 -2.55
N ILE A 43 -4.25 -1.94 -1.72
CA ILE A 43 -3.14 -2.58 -1.04
C ILE A 43 -3.13 -4.07 -1.31
N ILE A 44 -1.95 -4.66 -1.32
CA ILE A 44 -1.75 -6.11 -1.36
C ILE A 44 -0.61 -6.48 -0.42
N GLU A 45 -0.54 -7.76 -0.07
CA GLU A 45 0.68 -8.35 0.46
C GLU A 45 1.37 -9.15 -0.65
N ALA A 46 2.65 -8.89 -0.92
CA ALA A 46 3.39 -9.50 -2.02
C ALA A 46 4.73 -10.10 -1.59
N ARG A 47 5.24 -11.01 -2.41
CA ARG A 47 6.64 -11.48 -2.38
C ARG A 47 7.27 -11.31 -3.74
N SER A 48 8.47 -10.75 -3.75
CA SER A 48 9.27 -10.53 -4.95
C SER A 48 10.41 -11.54 -5.06
N SER A 49 10.98 -11.65 -6.27
CA SER A 49 12.18 -12.46 -6.46
C SER A 49 13.37 -11.85 -5.72
N THR A 50 14.27 -12.70 -5.25
CA THR A 50 15.59 -12.31 -4.73
C THR A 50 16.70 -12.76 -5.68
N ASP A 51 16.35 -13.11 -6.93
CA ASP A 51 17.34 -13.55 -7.92
C ASP A 51 18.21 -12.37 -8.35
N ALA A 52 19.53 -12.60 -8.45
CA ALA A 52 20.53 -11.59 -8.80
C ALA A 52 20.25 -10.85 -10.12
N LYS A 53 19.51 -11.45 -11.05
CA LYS A 53 19.13 -10.80 -12.33
C LYS A 53 18.22 -9.59 -12.17
N TYR A 54 17.63 -9.39 -10.99
CA TYR A 54 16.81 -8.22 -10.66
C TYR A 54 17.54 -7.23 -9.75
N GLU A 55 18.80 -7.47 -9.39
CA GLU A 55 19.62 -6.49 -8.67
C GLU A 55 19.86 -5.27 -9.59
N GLY A 56 19.38 -4.10 -9.17
CA GLY A 56 19.48 -2.86 -9.95
C GLY A 56 18.42 -2.70 -11.05
N ALA A 57 17.39 -3.55 -11.07
CA ALA A 57 16.25 -3.36 -11.98
C ALA A 57 15.32 -2.26 -11.46
N ASP A 58 14.82 -1.42 -12.37
CA ASP A 58 13.83 -0.37 -12.06
C ASP A 58 12.48 -0.96 -11.59
N PHE A 59 12.22 -2.23 -11.92
CA PHE A 59 11.01 -2.94 -11.54
C PHE A 59 11.31 -4.39 -11.17
N VAL A 60 10.87 -4.81 -9.99
CA VAL A 60 10.93 -6.21 -9.55
C VAL A 60 9.51 -6.78 -9.55
N PRO A 61 9.21 -7.79 -10.38
CA PRO A 61 7.86 -8.34 -10.45
C PRO A 61 7.49 -9.07 -9.16
N PHE A 62 6.23 -8.90 -8.73
CA PHE A 62 5.64 -9.74 -7.69
C PHE A 62 5.47 -11.17 -8.19
N LEU A 63 6.06 -12.13 -7.48
CA LEU A 63 5.94 -13.55 -7.81
C LEU A 63 4.69 -14.19 -7.18
N ARG A 64 4.25 -13.64 -6.04
CA ARG A 64 3.06 -14.06 -5.30
C ARG A 64 2.40 -12.86 -4.66
N THR A 65 1.08 -12.83 -4.68
CA THR A 65 0.25 -11.79 -4.04
C THR A 65 -0.87 -12.44 -3.23
N ARG A 66 -1.35 -11.76 -2.19
CA ARG A 66 -2.52 -12.13 -1.38
C ARG A 66 -3.11 -10.90 -0.68
N ASN A 67 -4.27 -11.07 -0.03
CA ASN A 67 -4.92 -10.05 0.80
C ASN A 67 -5.13 -8.72 0.05
N ALA A 68 -5.65 -8.79 -1.17
CA ALA A 68 -5.94 -7.59 -1.95
C ALA A 68 -7.14 -6.85 -1.37
N GLU A 69 -6.97 -5.56 -1.11
CA GLU A 69 -7.97 -4.71 -0.50
C GLU A 69 -8.01 -3.33 -1.18
N ILE A 70 -9.18 -2.71 -1.20
CA ILE A 70 -9.36 -1.30 -1.59
C ILE A 70 -9.67 -0.52 -0.32
N ILE A 71 -8.90 0.54 -0.09
CA ILE A 71 -8.98 1.38 1.09
C ILE A 71 -9.43 2.77 0.65
N THR A 72 -10.45 3.30 1.30
CA THR A 72 -10.82 4.71 1.19
C THR A 72 -10.07 5.49 2.27
N VAL A 73 -9.36 6.55 1.89
CA VAL A 73 -8.74 7.47 2.83
C VAL A 73 -9.86 8.07 3.67
N GLY A 74 -9.83 7.78 4.97
CA GLY A 74 -10.81 8.32 5.88
C GLY A 74 -10.83 9.84 5.74
N LEU A 75 -12.04 10.42 5.68
CA LEU A 75 -12.21 11.80 6.14
C LEU A 75 -11.48 11.87 7.49
N LYS A 76 -10.62 12.87 7.75
CA LYS A 76 -10.34 13.19 9.14
C LYS A 76 -11.70 13.53 9.70
N GLY A 77 -12.33 12.53 10.33
CA GLY A 77 -13.44 12.77 11.21
C GLY A 77 -12.89 13.81 12.16
N ASN A 78 -13.39 15.04 12.02
CA ASN A 78 -13.49 15.96 13.12
C ASN A 78 -13.74 15.09 14.33
N GLY A 79 -12.87 15.18 15.33
CA GLY A 79 -13.08 14.59 16.65
C GLY A 79 -14.38 15.17 17.20
N GLY A 80 -15.49 14.59 16.77
CA GLY A 80 -16.82 14.86 17.22
C GLY A 80 -17.01 14.04 18.47
N ASN A 81 -16.50 14.56 19.58
CA ASN A 81 -17.23 14.48 20.83
C ASN A 81 -17.53 15.91 21.25
N ASN A 82 -18.81 16.25 21.07
CA ASN A 82 -19.44 17.48 21.49
C ASN A 82 -19.45 17.62 23.03
N ASP A 83 -19.47 18.89 23.43
CA ASP A 83 -19.85 19.47 24.71
C ASP A 83 -20.86 18.67 25.57
N SER A 84 -20.60 18.60 26.88
CA SER A 84 -21.44 19.14 27.97
C SER A 84 -20.72 19.06 29.32
#